data_AF-A0A2N4YTI2-F1
#
_entry.id   AF-A0A2N4YTI2-F1
#
_cell.length_a   1.000
_cell.length_b   1.000
_cell.length_c   1.000
_cell.angle_alpha   90.00
_cell.angle_beta   90.00
_cell.angle_gamma   90.00
#
_symmetry.space_group_name_H-M   'P 1'
#
loop_
_entity.id
_entity.type
_entity.pdbx_description
1 polymer ?
#
loop_
_entity_poly.entity_id
_entity_poly.type
_entity_poly.pdbx_seq_one_letter_code
_entity_poly.pdbx_strand_id
1 'polypeptide(L)' 'CMLCTSRGIAAALPLAPLARFADLDGPTWLAVDVEPALRFSTGVLHL' A
#
# COMPACT_ATOMS: atom_id res chain seq x y z
N CYS A 1 -6.24 2.39 4.70
CA CYS A 1 -6.34 3.50 3.69
C CYS A 1 -7.70 3.40 2.99
N MET A 2 -7.93 4.03 1.82
CA MET A 2 -9.09 3.71 0.96
C MET A 2 -8.72 2.63 -0.06
N LEU A 3 -9.71 2.08 -0.80
CA LEU A 3 -9.45 1.28 -2.00
C LEU A 3 -8.79 2.15 -3.08
N CYS A 4 -7.55 1.81 -3.43
CA CYS A 4 -6.72 2.57 -4.36
C CYS A 4 -5.66 1.66 -4.98
N THR A 5 -4.97 2.16 -6.02
CA THR A 5 -3.82 1.48 -6.61
C THR A 5 -2.53 1.77 -5.84
N SER A 6 -1.45 1.04 -6.13
CA SER A 6 -0.12 1.26 -5.52
C SER A 6 0.39 2.70 -5.59
N ARG A 7 -0.05 3.49 -6.57
CA ARG A 7 0.27 4.93 -6.67
C ARG A 7 -0.21 5.73 -5.46
N GLY A 8 -1.38 5.39 -4.93
CA GLY A 8 -1.93 6.05 -3.74
C GLY A 8 -1.12 5.72 -2.49
N ILE A 9 -0.75 4.45 -2.33
CA ILE A 9 0.08 4.00 -1.20
C ILE A 9 1.48 4.61 -1.27
N ALA A 10 2.10 4.65 -2.46
CA ALA A 10 3.41 5.26 -2.65
C ALA A 10 3.46 6.73 -2.20
N ALA A 11 2.38 7.50 -2.45
CA ALA A 11 2.26 8.87 -1.98
C ALA A 11 2.12 8.98 -0.45
N ALA A 12 1.58 7.96 0.23
CA ALA A 12 1.41 7.92 1.68
C ALA A 12 2.63 7.38 2.44
N LEU A 13 3.54 6.64 1.77
CA LEU A 13 4.72 6.02 2.39
C LEU A 13 5.59 6.95 3.25
N PRO A 14 5.82 8.23 2.87
CA PRO A 14 6.60 9.14 3.72
C PRO A 14 6.02 9.34 5.14
N LEU A 15 4.73 9.06 5.35
CA LEU A 15 4.07 9.17 6.65
C LEU A 15 4.15 7.88 7.49
N ALA A 16 4.49 6.74 6.88
CA ALA A 16 4.50 5.44 7.57
C ALA A 16 5.45 5.40 8.78
N PRO A 17 6.68 5.96 8.75
CA PRO A 17 7.57 5.98 9.92
C PRO A 17 7.06 6.84 11.08
N LEU A 18 6.07 7.72 10.83
CA LEU A 18 5.48 8.62 11.84
C LEU A 18 4.23 8.02 12.49
N ALA A 19 3.71 6.92 11.95
CA ALA A 19 2.49 6.28 12.42
C ALA A 19 2.80 5.14 13.40
N ARG A 20 1.94 4.96 14.42
CA ARG A 20 1.99 3.76 15.28
C ARG A 20 1.52 2.50 14.54
N PHE A 21 0.56 2.68 13.63
CA PHE A 21 -0.02 1.62 12.82
C PHE A 21 -0.18 2.14 11.39
N ALA A 22 0.19 1.32 10.40
CA ALA A 22 0.06 1.64 8.99
C ALA A 22 -0.89 0.63 8.34
N ASP A 23 -2.14 1.04 8.12
CA ASP A 23 -3.12 0.30 7.32
C ASP A 23 -3.07 0.81 5.88
N LEU A 24 -2.21 0.18 5.06
CA LEU A 24 -1.86 0.61 3.69
C LEU A 24 -2.06 -0.52 2.67
N ASP A 25 -3.00 -1.42 2.92
CA ASP A 25 -3.24 -2.63 2.11
C ASP A 25 -4.29 -2.44 0.99
N GLY A 26 -4.78 -1.21 0.77
CA GLY A 26 -5.81 -0.88 -0.22
C GLY A 26 -5.65 -1.54 -1.60
N PRO A 27 -4.43 -1.63 -2.18
CA PRO A 27 -4.21 -2.32 -3.44
C PRO A 27 -4.50 -3.83 -3.40
N THR A 28 -4.35 -4.49 -2.25
CA THR A 28 -4.57 -5.94 -2.10
C THR A 28 -6.04 -6.35 -2.26
N TRP A 29 -6.95 -5.38 -2.19
CA TRP A 29 -8.37 -5.57 -2.43
C TRP A 29 -8.75 -5.47 -3.91
N LEU A 30 -7.84 -5.02 -4.77
CA LEU A 30 -8.07 -4.95 -6.21
C LEU A 30 -7.74 -6.31 -6.84
N ALA A 31 -8.56 -6.74 -7.80
CA ALA A 31 -8.25 -7.95 -8.59
C ALA A 31 -6.96 -7.78 -9.41
N VAL A 32 -6.67 -6.54 -9.84
CA VAL A 32 -5.46 -6.14 -10.58
C VAL A 32 -5.07 -4.74 -10.13
N ASP A 33 -3.77 -4.53 -9.88
CA ASP A 33 -3.18 -3.22 -9.57
C ASP A 33 -2.44 -2.64 -10.81
N VAL A 34 -1.87 -1.44 -10.69
CA VAL A 34 -1.00 -0.83 -11.72
C VAL A 34 0.30 -1.61 -11.94
N GLU A 35 0.97 -1.39 -13.07
CA GLU A 35 2.31 -1.94 -13.35
C GLU A 35 3.33 -0.79 -13.51
N PRO A 36 4.41 -0.72 -12.70
CA PRO A 36 4.74 -1.61 -11.58
C PRO A 36 3.89 -1.35 -10.32
N ALA A 37 3.53 -2.44 -9.62
CA ALA A 37 2.86 -2.42 -8.31
C ALA A 37 3.86 -2.50 -7.15
N LEU A 38 3.44 -2.02 -5.97
CA LEU A 38 4.09 -2.35 -4.70
C LEU A 38 3.89 -3.83 -4.37
N ARG A 39 4.86 -4.42 -3.68
CA ARG A 39 4.85 -5.85 -3.36
C ARG A 39 4.28 -6.09 -1.97
N PHE A 40 3.25 -6.93 -1.89
CA PHE A 40 2.60 -7.30 -0.64
C PHE A 40 2.72 -8.80 -0.36
N SER A 41 2.83 -9.16 0.92
CA SER A 41 2.48 -10.47 1.46
C SER A 41 1.49 -10.26 2.62
N THR A 42 0.89 -11.34 3.17
CA THR A 42 -0.10 -11.22 4.25
C THR A 42 0.43 -10.36 5.41
N GLY A 43 -0.16 -9.18 5.60
CA GLY A 43 0.18 -8.23 6.65
C GLY A 43 1.50 -7.45 6.47
N VAL A 44 2.18 -7.56 5.32
CA VAL A 44 3.49 -6.92 5.10
C VAL A 44 3.57 -6.28 3.71
N LEU A 45 4.05 -5.03 3.66
CA LEU A 45 4.43 -4.31 2.44
C LEU A 45 5.96 -4.30 2.30
N HIS A 46 6.48 -4.68 1.13
CA HIS A 46 7.92 -4.76 0.82
C HIS A 46 8.34 -3.55 -0.05
N LEU A 47 9.31 -2.77 0.43
CA LEU A 47 9.86 -1.59 -0.25
C LEU A 47 11.25 -1.87 -0.86
#